data_AF-A0A4Z0EQW7-F1
#
_entry.id   AF-A0A4Z0EQW7-F1
#
_cell.length_a   1.000
_cell.length_b   1.000
_cell.length_c   1.000
_cell.angle_alpha   90.00
_cell.angle_beta   90.00
_cell.angle_gamma   90.00
#
_symmetry.space_group_name_H-M   'P 1'
#
loop_
_entity.id
_entity.type
_entity.pdbx_description
1 polymer ?
#
loop_
_entity_poly.entity_id
_entity_poly.type
_entity_poly.pdbx_seq_one_letter_code
_entity_poly.pdbx_strand_id
1 'polypeptide(L)'
;MFATYFFSILFLLFLDVLLASVTMYIAYSHGHSRLKWFVLGLVLPFVSIFIALAVAIRDEQRAKAARGGAPAPRPEPGEFS
;
A
#
# COMPACT_ATOMS: atom_id res chain seq x y z
N MET A 1 -0.27 20.11 -17.37
CA MET A 1 -0.73 19.24 -16.27
C MET A 1 -1.18 17.87 -16.78
N PHE A 2 -2.14 17.76 -17.70
CA PHE A 2 -2.61 16.48 -18.26
C PHE A 2 -1.50 15.57 -18.83
N ALA A 3 -0.65 16.11 -19.70
CA ALA A 3 0.45 15.33 -20.31
C ALA A 3 1.42 14.78 -19.26
N THR A 4 1.73 15.54 -18.21
CA THR A 4 2.60 15.11 -17.12
C THR A 4 2.02 13.88 -16.41
N TYR A 5 0.75 13.91 -16.02
CA TYR A 5 0.08 12.76 -15.40
C TYR A 5 0.01 11.56 -16.34
N PHE A 6 -0.26 11.79 -17.63
CA PHE A 6 -0.28 10.73 -18.62
C PHE A 6 1.07 10.01 -18.74
N PHE A 7 2.16 10.76 -18.87
CA PHE A 7 3.51 10.18 -18.92
C PHE A 7 3.91 9.54 -17.59
N SER A 8 3.53 10.11 -16.45
CA SER A 8 3.78 9.51 -15.14
C SER A 8 3.08 8.16 -14.98
N ILE A 9 1.81 8.06 -15.37
CA ILE A 9 1.07 6.79 -15.31
C ILE A 9 1.70 5.76 -16.23
N LEU A 10 2.05 6.15 -17.47
CA LEU A 10 2.69 5.25 -18.43
C LEU A 10 4.05 4.76 -17.93
N PHE A 11 4.85 5.64 -17.32
CA PHE A 11 6.14 5.30 -16.72
C PHE A 11 5.98 4.33 -15.54
N LEU A 12 5.01 4.56 -14.66
CA LEU A 12 4.73 3.66 -13.55
C LEU A 12 4.27 2.28 -14.04
N LEU A 13 3.40 2.21 -15.04
CA LEU A 13 2.98 0.94 -15.66
C LEU A 13 4.15 0.21 -16.31
N PHE A 14 5.06 0.94 -16.97
CA PHE A 14 6.26 0.34 -17.55
C PHE A 14 7.17 -0.26 -16.48
N LEU A 15 7.41 0.47 -15.38
CA LEU A 15 8.18 -0.05 -14.24
C LEU A 15 7.52 -1.27 -13.61
N ASP A 16 6.20 -1.27 -13.48
CA ASP A 16 5.43 -2.39 -12.94
C ASP A 16 5.61 -3.67 -13.76
N VAL A 17 5.48 -3.56 -15.08
CA VAL A 17 5.70 -4.67 -16.01
C VAL A 17 7.15 -5.15 -15.97
N LEU A 18 8.12 -4.24 -15.86
CA LEU A 18 9.54 -4.60 -15.75
C LEU A 18 9.80 -5.36 -14.45
N LEU A 19 9.24 -4.91 -13.34
CA LEU A 19 9.37 -5.57 -12.03
C LEU A 19 8.72 -6.96 -12.06
N ALA A 20 7.50 -7.08 -12.59
CA ALA A 20 6.82 -8.35 -12.78
C ALA A 20 7.61 -9.31 -13.68
N SER A 21 8.28 -8.77 -14.71
CA SER A 21 9.15 -9.56 -15.61
C SER A 21 10.39 -10.07 -14.90
N VAL A 22 11.01 -9.28 -14.02
CA VAL A 22 12.13 -9.71 -13.17
C VAL A 22 11.68 -10.80 -12.20
N THR A 23 10.52 -10.63 -11.54
CA THR A 23 9.93 -11.66 -10.67
C THR A 23 9.67 -12.96 -11.42
N MET A 24 9.12 -12.87 -12.64
CA MET A 24 8.93 -14.02 -13.51
C MET A 24 10.25 -14.70 -13.88
N TYR A 25 11.29 -13.94 -14.22
CA TYR A 25 12.59 -14.48 -14.61
C TYR A 25 13.24 -15.26 -13.45
N ILE A 26 13.22 -14.70 -12.24
CA ILE A 26 13.74 -15.35 -11.03
C ILE A 26 12.97 -16.64 -10.73
N ALA A 27 11.65 -16.63 -10.87
CA ALA A 27 10.85 -17.82 -10.61
C ALA A 27 11.04 -18.91 -11.69
N TYR A 28 11.24 -18.50 -12.94
CA TYR A 28 11.50 -19.41 -14.05
C TYR A 28 12.85 -20.12 -13.91
N SER A 29 13.88 -19.42 -13.43
CA SER A 29 15.19 -20.03 -13.18
C SER A 29 15.17 -21.11 -12.09
N HIS A 30 14.14 -21.14 -11.25
CA HIS A 30 13.92 -22.15 -10.20
C HIS A 30 12.93 -23.26 -10.62
N GLY A 31 12.55 -23.35 -11.90
CA GLY A 31 11.70 -24.43 -12.42
C GLY A 31 10.19 -24.25 -12.23
N HIS A 32 9.74 -23.07 -11.79
CA HIS A 32 8.32 -22.78 -11.62
C HIS A 32 7.67 -22.19 -12.90
N SER A 33 6.33 -22.31 -13.01
CA SER A 33 5.58 -21.84 -14.18
C SER A 33 5.66 -20.31 -14.35
N ARG A 34 6.19 -19.87 -15.50
CA ARG A 34 6.39 -18.45 -15.89
C ARG A 34 5.16 -17.57 -15.65
N LEU A 35 4.00 -18.01 -16.13
CA LEU A 35 2.79 -17.20 -16.13
C LEU A 35 2.24 -16.92 -14.72
N LYS A 36 2.35 -17.89 -13.80
CA LYS A 36 1.84 -17.74 -12.43
C LYS A 36 2.58 -16.64 -11.68
N TRP A 37 3.90 -16.59 -11.85
CA TRP A 37 4.75 -15.61 -11.17
C TRP A 37 4.73 -14.23 -11.82
N PHE A 38 4.51 -14.17 -13.13
CA PHE A 38 4.24 -12.90 -13.82
C PHE A 38 2.92 -12.27 -13.34
N VAL A 39 1.82 -13.03 -13.34
CA VAL A 39 0.52 -12.55 -12.84
C VAL A 39 0.62 -12.19 -11.36
N LEU A 40 1.38 -12.95 -10.57
CA LEU A 40 1.63 -12.61 -9.18
C LEU A 40 2.31 -11.25 -9.05
N GLY A 41 3.40 -11.01 -9.79
CA GLY A 41 4.12 -9.73 -9.77
C GLY A 41 3.24 -8.54 -10.18
N LEU A 42 2.35 -8.74 -11.15
CA LEU A 42 1.44 -7.72 -11.66
C LEU A 42 0.26 -7.44 -10.70
N VAL A 43 -0.24 -8.46 -10.00
CA VAL A 43 -1.39 -8.33 -9.07
C VAL A 43 -0.96 -7.86 -7.67
N LEU A 44 0.26 -8.21 -7.23
CA LEU A 44 0.81 -7.86 -5.93
C LEU A 44 0.70 -6.36 -5.55
N PRO A 45 1.06 -5.39 -6.42
CA PRO A 45 0.95 -3.97 -6.10
C PRO A 45 -0.50 -3.52 -5.86
N PHE A 46 -1.47 -4.12 -6.53
CA PHE A 46 -2.88 -3.81 -6.29
C PHE A 46 -3.34 -4.36 -4.94
N VAL A 47 -2.99 -5.62 -4.64
CA VAL A 47 -3.33 -6.26 -3.36
C VAL A 47 -2.66 -5.55 -2.18
N SER A 48 -1.44 -5.05 -2.35
CA SER A 48 -0.70 -4.36 -1.28
C SER A 48 -1.41 -3.09 -0.81
N ILE A 49 -2.07 -2.35 -1.70
CA ILE A 49 -2.85 -1.15 -1.37
C ILE A 49 -4.02 -1.51 -0.44
N PHE A 50 -4.75 -2.59 -0.74
CA PHE A 50 -5.84 -3.05 0.11
C PHE A 50 -5.34 -3.50 1.48
N ILE A 51 -4.20 -4.18 1.53
CA ILE A 51 -3.57 -4.58 2.79
C ILE A 51 -3.17 -3.34 3.60
N ALA A 52 -2.52 -2.35 2.98
CA ALA A 52 -2.13 -1.11 3.64
C ALA A 52 -3.35 -0.35 4.19
N LEU A 53 -4.44 -0.29 3.42
CA LEU A 53 -5.69 0.32 3.87
C LEU A 53 -6.32 -0.45 5.04
N ALA A 54 -6.37 -1.78 4.95
CA ALA A 54 -6.89 -2.63 6.02
C ALA A 54 -6.05 -2.48 7.30
N VAL A 55 -4.73 -2.38 7.17
CA VAL A 55 -3.80 -2.13 8.29
C VAL A 55 -4.04 -0.74 8.88
N ALA A 56 -4.19 0.30 8.06
CA ALA A 56 -4.48 1.66 8.52
C ALA A 56 -5.79 1.72 9.32
N ILE A 57 -6.86 1.09 8.82
CA ILE A 57 -8.15 1.01 9.53
C ILE A 57 -7.99 0.25 10.85
N ARG A 58 -7.28 -0.88 10.84
CA ARG A 58 -7.03 -1.65 12.06
C ARG A 58 -6.22 -0.86 13.09
N ASP A 59 -5.26 -0.07 12.63
CA ASP A 59 -4.44 0.77 13.48
C ASP A 59 -5.25 1.91 14.10
N GLU A 60 -6.12 2.57 13.33
CA GLU A 60 -7.08 3.54 13.85
C GLU A 60 -8.03 2.93 14.90
N GLN A 61 -8.52 1.72 14.67
CA GLN A 61 -9.38 1.02 15.63
C GLN A 61 -8.63 0.69 16.92
N ARG A 62 -7.37 0.24 16.82
CA ARG A 62 -6.50 0.00 17.99
C ARG A 62 -6.20 1.30 18.73
N ALA A 63 -5.93 2.39 18.01
CA ALA A 63 -5.72 3.71 18.59
C ALA A 63 -6.98 4.23 19.29
N LYS A 64 -8.17 4.05 18.71
CA LYS A 64 -9.45 4.39 19.34
C LYS A 64 -9.75 3.53 20.56
N ALA A 65 -9.46 2.23 20.53
CA ALA A 65 -9.61 1.35 21.69
C ALA A 65 -8.64 1.75 22.83
N ALA A 66 -7.41 2.12 22.51
CA ALA A 66 -6.45 2.65 23.48
C ALA A 66 -6.88 4.01 24.05
N ARG A 67 -7.47 4.89 23.22
CA ARG A 67 -8.04 6.19 23.66
C ARG A 67 -9.35 6.03 24.43
N GLY A 68 -10.13 4.99 24.17
CA GLY A 68 -11.34 4.66 24.93
C GLY A 68 -11.06 4.27 26.39
N GLY A 69 -9.80 4.03 26.75
CA GLY A 69 -9.32 3.89 28.12
C GLY A 69 -8.54 5.09 28.67
N ALA A 70 -8.27 6.12 27.86
CA ALA A 70 -7.59 7.34 28.30
C ALA A 70 -8.64 8.41 28.63
N PRO A 71 -8.67 8.96 29.86
CA PRO A 71 -9.55 10.09 30.15
C PRO A 71 -9.23 11.23 29.19
N ALA A 72 -10.27 11.89 28.68
CA ALA A 72 -10.12 13.08 27.84
C ALA A 72 -9.14 14.06 28.53
N PRO A 73 -8.23 14.72 27.79
CA PRO A 73 -7.40 15.76 28.37
C PRO A 73 -8.32 16.77 29.04
N ARG A 74 -8.20 16.94 30.36
CA ARG A 74 -8.94 18.01 31.05
C ARG A 74 -8.50 19.32 30.41
N PRO A 75 -9.43 20.20 30.04
CA PRO A 75 -9.07 21.57 29.69
C PRO A 75 -8.29 22.16 30.86
N GLU A 76 -7.04 22.59 30.61
CA GLU A 76 -6.26 23.34 31.59
C GLU A 76 -7.04 24.63 31.89
N PRO A 77 -7.27 24.96 33.18
CA PRO A 77 -8.07 26.12 33.59
C PRO A 77 -7.32 27.42 33.25
N GLY A 78 -7.40 27.83 31.98
CA GLY A 78 -6.75 29.01 31.43
C GLY A 78 -7.07 29.31 29.96
N GLU A 79 -7.64 28.37 29.19
CA GLU A 79 -7.94 28.55 27.76
C GLU A 79 -9.29 29.24 27.43
N PHE A 80 -10.01 29.77 28.42
CA PHE A 80 -11.25 30.54 28.22
C PHE A 80 -11.10 32.02 28.61
N SER A 81 -9.94 32.63 28.37
CA SER A 81 -9.74 34.07 28.55
C SER A 81 -9.71 34.83 27.23
#